data_AF-U4PF43-F1
#
_entry.id   AF-U4PF43-F1
#
_cell.length_a   1.000
_cell.length_b   1.000
_cell.length_c   1.000
_cell.angle_alpha   90.00
_cell.angle_beta   90.00
_cell.angle_gamma   90.00
#
_symmetry.space_group_name_H-M   'P 1'
#
loop_
_entity.id
_entity.type
_entity.pdbx_description
1 polymer ?
#
loop_
_entity_poly.entity_id
_entity_poly.type
_entity_poly.pdbx_seq_one_letter_code
_entity_poly.pdbx_strand_id
1 'polypeptide(L)'
;MSVHPVIICLFIFFFILPPSADTTVKCFKGFSGDGRPFKQRLCQTEYCIKTTEPTGGATYGCDDFTPFCKKDECVVTSKQSKVCCCNTDLCNSSPITFWPVSLLFFILFSYFMSSY
;
A
#
# COMPACT_ATOMS: atom_id res chain seq x y z
N MET A 1 37.67 -5.85 35.81
CA MET A 1 36.50 -6.52 35.20
C MET A 1 35.87 -5.57 34.18
N SER A 2 36.29 -5.64 32.91
CA SER A 2 35.90 -4.68 31.85
C SER A 2 34.83 -5.30 30.94
N VAL A 3 33.63 -5.52 31.45
CA VAL A 3 32.51 -6.21 30.74
C VAL A 3 31.48 -5.24 30.15
N HIS A 4 31.65 -3.93 30.36
CA HIS A 4 30.64 -2.93 30.02
C HIS A 4 30.51 -2.62 28.52
N PRO A 5 31.58 -2.52 27.70
CA PRO A 5 31.40 -2.09 26.30
C PRO A 5 30.70 -3.15 25.44
N VAL A 6 30.85 -4.44 25.77
CA VAL A 6 30.21 -5.55 25.03
C VAL A 6 28.70 -5.56 25.30
N ILE A 7 28.28 -5.37 26.56
CA ILE A 7 26.85 -5.32 26.92
C ILE A 7 26.18 -4.11 26.26
N ILE A 8 26.85 -2.96 26.24
CA ILE A 8 26.33 -1.74 25.58
C ILE A 8 26.20 -1.96 24.07
N CYS A 9 27.18 -2.59 23.41
CA CYS A 9 27.09 -2.90 21.98
C CYS A 9 25.94 -3.86 21.67
N LEU A 10 25.73 -4.89 22.50
CA LEU A 10 24.61 -5.83 22.33
C LEU A 10 23.25 -5.15 22.53
N PHE A 11 23.13 -4.26 23.51
CA PHE A 11 21.92 -3.45 23.73
C PHE A 11 21.63 -2.56 22.51
N ILE A 12 22.64 -1.84 22.02
CA ILE A 12 22.50 -0.97 20.85
C ILE A 12 22.10 -1.79 19.63
N PHE A 13 22.71 -2.96 19.39
CA PHE A 13 22.37 -3.81 18.25
C PHE A 13 20.92 -4.31 18.33
N PHE A 14 20.45 -4.71 19.53
CA PHE A 14 19.10 -5.23 19.73
C PHE A 14 18.01 -4.14 19.63
N PHE A 15 18.31 -2.89 20.00
CA PHE A 15 17.37 -1.77 19.91
C PHE A 15 17.44 -1.00 18.58
N ILE A 16 18.57 -1.04 17.87
CA ILE A 16 18.72 -0.37 16.57
C ILE A 16 18.19 -1.22 15.42
N LEU A 17 18.25 -2.56 15.49
CA LEU A 17 17.56 -3.35 14.48
C LEU A 17 16.05 -3.19 14.72
N PRO A 18 15.32 -2.43 13.87
CA PRO A 18 13.88 -2.42 13.98
C PRO A 18 13.42 -3.88 13.87
N PRO A 19 12.43 -4.31 14.67
CA PRO A 19 11.81 -5.61 14.43
C PRO A 19 11.48 -5.64 12.95
N SER A 20 11.87 -6.71 12.25
CA SER A 20 11.44 -6.96 10.89
C SER A 20 9.92 -6.90 10.94
N ALA A 21 9.36 -5.74 10.60
CA ALA A 21 7.93 -5.55 10.61
C ALA A 21 7.47 -6.47 9.51
N ASP A 22 6.95 -7.64 9.88
CA ASP A 22 6.24 -8.50 8.95
C ASP A 22 5.22 -7.59 8.29
N THR A 23 5.49 -7.19 7.05
CA THR A 23 4.73 -6.17 6.34
C THR A 23 3.44 -6.82 5.88
N THR A 24 2.56 -7.01 6.85
CA THR A 24 1.26 -7.63 6.66
C THR A 24 0.27 -6.51 6.44
N VAL A 25 -0.16 -6.33 5.20
CA VAL A 25 -1.26 -5.41 4.89
C VAL A 25 -2.58 -6.16 4.97
N LYS A 26 -3.62 -5.51 5.48
CA LYS A 26 -5.00 -6.04 5.41
C LYS A 26 -5.60 -5.68 4.07
N CYS A 27 -6.02 -6.68 3.29
CA CYS A 27 -6.70 -6.44 2.03
C CYS A 27 -8.13 -6.98 2.06
N PHE A 28 -9.01 -6.37 1.27
CA PHE A 28 -10.26 -7.00 0.92
C PHE A 28 -10.00 -8.21 0.02
N LYS A 29 -10.80 -9.28 0.20
CA LYS A 29 -10.72 -10.52 -0.57
C LYS A 29 -12.09 -10.92 -1.11
N GLY A 30 -12.13 -11.30 -2.38
CA GLY A 30 -13.31 -11.88 -3.04
C GLY A 30 -13.70 -11.15 -4.31
N PHE A 31 -14.77 -11.62 -4.94
CA PHE A 31 -15.36 -10.98 -6.10
C PHE A 31 -16.57 -10.13 -5.69
N SER A 32 -16.78 -9.00 -6.33
CA SER A 32 -17.98 -8.20 -6.17
C SER A 32 -18.42 -7.61 -7.51
N GLY A 33 -19.71 -7.76 -7.85
CA GLY A 33 -20.30 -7.22 -9.08
C GLY A 33 -20.42 -5.71 -9.05
N ASP A 34 -21.04 -5.17 -8.00
CA ASP A 34 -21.41 -3.75 -7.90
C ASP A 34 -20.94 -3.08 -6.59
N GLY A 35 -20.15 -3.80 -5.77
CA GLY A 35 -19.89 -3.41 -4.40
C GLY A 35 -18.48 -3.67 -3.90
N ARG A 36 -18.32 -3.45 -2.60
CA ARG A 36 -17.12 -3.80 -1.85
C ARG A 36 -17.34 -5.19 -1.25
N PRO A 37 -16.41 -6.14 -1.38
CA PRO A 37 -16.53 -7.41 -0.69
C PRO A 37 -16.35 -7.20 0.82
N PHE A 38 -17.05 -8.00 1.63
CA PHE A 38 -17.03 -7.87 3.09
C PHE A 38 -15.86 -8.61 3.76
N LYS A 39 -15.24 -9.56 3.06
CA LYS A 39 -14.17 -10.39 3.62
C LYS A 39 -12.85 -9.64 3.55
N GLN A 40 -12.15 -9.59 4.68
CA GLN A 40 -10.81 -9.04 4.81
C GLN A 40 -9.82 -10.16 5.13
N ARG A 41 -8.55 -9.99 4.76
CA ARG A 41 -7.48 -10.94 5.05
C ARG A 41 -6.16 -10.18 5.26
N LEU A 42 -5.37 -10.64 6.23
CA LEU A 42 -3.97 -10.26 6.36
C LEU A 42 -3.14 -10.96 5.28
N CYS A 43 -2.46 -10.18 4.45
CA CYS A 43 -1.57 -10.65 3.41
C CYS A 43 -0.16 -10.87 3.96
N GLN A 44 0.58 -11.80 3.37
CA GLN A 44 2.02 -11.96 3.67
C GLN A 44 2.88 -11.01 2.84
N THR A 45 2.25 -10.31 1.88
CA THR A 45 2.86 -9.36 0.96
C THR A 45 2.47 -7.95 1.35
N GLU A 46 3.22 -6.98 0.83
CA GLU A 46 3.02 -5.54 1.10
C GLU A 46 1.85 -4.94 0.31
N TYR A 47 1.29 -5.67 -0.66
CA TYR A 47 0.36 -5.10 -1.64
C TYR A 47 -0.99 -5.82 -1.69
N CYS A 48 -2.03 -5.00 -1.74
CA CYS A 48 -3.37 -5.39 -2.12
C CYS A 48 -3.57 -5.22 -3.63
N ILE A 49 -4.33 -6.14 -4.22
CA ILE A 49 -4.74 -6.09 -5.62
C ILE A 49 -6.24 -5.88 -5.73
N LYS A 50 -6.63 -5.06 -6.70
CA LYS A 50 -7.99 -4.96 -7.25
C LYS A 50 -7.94 -5.10 -8.76
N THR A 51 -8.56 -6.13 -9.30
CA THR A 51 -8.74 -6.32 -10.75
C THR A 51 -10.19 -6.03 -11.11
N THR A 52 -10.41 -5.05 -11.98
CA THR A 52 -11.72 -4.66 -12.50
C THR A 52 -11.88 -5.18 -13.91
N GLU A 53 -13.03 -5.79 -14.19
CA GLU A 53 -13.36 -6.33 -15.50
C GLU A 53 -14.11 -5.29 -16.35
N PRO A 54 -13.95 -5.30 -17.68
CA PRO A 54 -14.63 -4.35 -18.56
C PRO A 54 -16.16 -4.53 -18.55
N THR A 55 -16.63 -5.76 -18.31
CA THR A 55 -18.06 -6.11 -18.20
C THR A 55 -18.71 -5.65 -16.91
N GLY A 56 -17.96 -5.03 -16.01
CA GLY A 56 -18.35 -4.80 -14.62
C GLY A 56 -17.82 -5.90 -13.70
N GLY A 57 -17.81 -5.62 -12.40
CA GLY A 57 -17.22 -6.48 -11.39
C GLY A 57 -15.75 -6.20 -11.07
N ALA A 58 -15.37 -6.55 -9.85
CA ALA A 58 -14.01 -6.44 -9.36
C ALA A 58 -13.62 -7.61 -8.46
N THR A 59 -12.42 -8.14 -8.69
CA THR A 59 -11.76 -9.13 -7.84
C THR A 59 -10.75 -8.45 -6.93
N TYR A 60 -10.81 -8.77 -5.64
CA TYR A 60 -9.97 -8.19 -4.60
C TYR A 60 -9.13 -9.29 -3.96
N GLY A 61 -7.87 -9.01 -3.64
CA GLY A 61 -6.99 -9.96 -2.96
C GLY A 61 -5.62 -9.40 -2.56
N CYS A 62 -4.75 -10.32 -2.20
CA CYS A 62 -3.34 -10.10 -1.89
C CYS A 62 -2.46 -10.43 -3.11
N ASP A 63 -1.28 -9.83 -3.23
CA ASP A 63 -0.29 -10.15 -4.27
C ASP A 63 0.57 -11.40 -3.95
N ASP A 64 -0.06 -12.49 -3.47
CA ASP A 64 0.66 -13.61 -2.83
C ASP A 64 1.37 -14.58 -3.80
N PHE A 65 0.82 -14.82 -5.01
CA PHE A 65 1.25 -15.97 -5.84
C PHE A 65 2.37 -15.64 -6.83
N THR A 66 2.32 -14.46 -7.44
CA THR A 66 3.35 -13.94 -8.35
C THR A 66 3.38 -12.44 -8.13
N PRO A 67 4.38 -11.89 -7.42
CA PRO A 67 4.37 -10.48 -7.04
C PRO A 67 4.36 -9.61 -8.29
N PHE A 68 3.17 -9.12 -8.63
CA PHE A 68 2.90 -8.27 -9.78
C PHE A 68 3.06 -6.80 -9.38
N CYS A 69 2.68 -6.46 -8.15
CA CYS A 69 2.71 -5.11 -7.62
C CYS A 69 4.10 -4.74 -7.14
N LYS A 70 4.63 -3.65 -7.69
CA LYS A 70 5.91 -3.05 -7.26
C LYS A 70 5.76 -1.67 -6.65
N LYS A 71 4.62 -1.04 -6.88
CA LYS A 71 4.27 0.30 -6.41
C LYS A 71 2.76 0.49 -6.46
N ASP A 72 2.31 1.55 -5.81
CA ASP A 72 0.92 1.98 -5.83
C ASP A 72 0.57 2.55 -7.21
N GLU A 73 -0.12 1.77 -8.03
CA GLU A 73 -0.54 2.18 -9.37
C GLU A 73 -1.73 1.39 -9.89
N CYS A 74 -2.36 1.88 -10.95
CA CYS A 74 -3.35 1.12 -11.71
C CYS A 74 -2.92 1.02 -13.17
N VAL A 75 -2.88 -0.20 -13.71
CA VAL A 75 -2.53 -0.49 -15.09
C VAL A 75 -3.74 -1.07 -15.82
N VAL A 76 -3.99 -0.61 -17.04
CA VAL A 76 -5.00 -1.18 -17.93
C VAL A 76 -4.34 -2.24 -18.81
N THR A 77 -4.88 -3.45 -18.76
CA THR A 77 -4.42 -4.58 -19.58
C THR A 77 -4.99 -4.50 -21.00
N SER A 78 -4.43 -5.29 -21.92
CA SER A 78 -4.90 -5.37 -23.32
C SER A 78 -6.36 -5.80 -23.45
N LYS A 79 -6.91 -6.54 -22.47
CA LYS A 79 -8.32 -6.95 -22.41
C LYS A 79 -9.24 -5.86 -21.84
N GLN A 80 -8.76 -4.63 -21.70
CA GLN A 80 -9.45 -3.51 -21.03
C GLN A 80 -9.74 -3.71 -19.53
N SER A 81 -9.33 -4.84 -18.94
CA SER A 81 -9.35 -5.02 -17.49
C SER A 81 -8.34 -4.09 -16.84
N LYS A 82 -8.69 -3.47 -15.71
CA LYS A 82 -7.80 -2.58 -14.96
C LYS A 82 -7.37 -3.22 -13.65
N VAL A 83 -6.07 -3.36 -13.44
CA VAL A 83 -5.46 -3.94 -12.24
C VAL A 83 -4.86 -2.79 -11.43
N CYS A 84 -5.24 -2.68 -10.16
CA CYS A 84 -4.78 -1.67 -9.23
C CYS A 84 -4.05 -2.32 -8.07
N CYS A 85 -2.88 -1.78 -7.75
CA CYS A 85 -1.99 -2.17 -6.67
C CYS A 85 -1.93 -1.05 -5.63
N CYS A 86 -1.96 -1.37 -4.34
CA CYS A 86 -1.76 -0.41 -3.27
C CYS A 86 -1.24 -1.08 -2.00
N ASN A 87 -0.49 -0.35 -1.17
CA ASN A 87 0.24 -0.93 -0.02
C ASN A 87 -0.29 -0.51 1.37
N THR A 88 -1.51 0.02 1.45
CA THR A 88 -2.13 0.45 2.71
C THR A 88 -3.30 -0.45 3.11
N ASP A 89 -3.62 -0.49 4.40
CA ASP A 89 -4.72 -1.31 4.90
C ASP A 89 -6.03 -0.96 4.19
N LEU A 90 -6.67 -1.98 3.62
CA LEU A 90 -7.97 -1.96 2.97
C LEU A 90 -8.04 -1.00 1.77
N CYS A 91 -6.87 -0.61 1.23
CA CYS A 91 -6.72 0.35 0.16
C CYS A 91 -7.39 -0.09 -1.14
N ASN A 92 -7.43 -1.40 -1.40
CA ASN A 92 -7.99 -1.95 -2.63
C ASN A 92 -9.50 -1.77 -2.74
N SER A 93 -10.18 -1.21 -1.73
CA SER A 93 -11.58 -0.78 -1.84
C SER A 93 -11.79 0.56 -2.54
N SER A 94 -10.82 1.46 -2.44
CA SER A 94 -10.94 2.83 -2.95
C SER A 94 -10.49 2.89 -4.42
N PRO A 95 -11.08 3.78 -5.24
CA PRO A 95 -10.39 4.18 -6.45
C PRO A 95 -9.06 4.80 -6.01
N ILE A 96 -7.93 4.23 -6.41
CA ILE A 96 -6.63 4.86 -6.23
C ILE A 96 -6.66 6.14 -7.04
N THR A 97 -7.10 7.22 -6.41
CA THR A 97 -7.03 8.56 -6.96
C THR A 97 -5.62 9.02 -6.68
N PHE A 98 -4.76 8.91 -7.69
CA PHE A 98 -3.46 9.59 -7.68
C PHE A 98 -3.77 11.06 -7.36
N TRP A 99 -3.43 11.52 -6.16
CA TRP A 99 -3.54 12.91 -5.75
C TRP A 99 -2.20 13.60 -6.06
N PRO A 100 -1.95 14.16 -7.27
CA PRO A 100 -0.95 15.22 -7.37
C PRO A 100 -1.47 16.52 -6.74
N VAL A 101 -2.72 16.55 -6.23
CA VAL A 101 -3.41 17.76 -5.78
C VAL A 101 -2.81 18.36 -4.50
N SER A 102 -2.14 17.57 -3.65
CA SER A 102 -1.50 18.13 -2.44
C SER A 102 -0.35 19.07 -2.80
N LEU A 103 0.43 18.75 -3.84
CA LEU A 103 1.53 19.60 -4.30
C LEU A 103 1.05 20.93 -4.88
N LEU A 104 -0.10 20.93 -5.57
CA LEU A 104 -0.66 22.16 -6.12
C LEU A 104 -1.15 23.11 -5.01
N PHE A 105 -1.69 22.56 -3.92
CA PHE A 105 -2.06 23.34 -2.74
C PHE A 105 -0.85 23.95 -2.04
N PHE A 106 0.25 23.19 -1.88
CA PHE A 106 1.46 23.75 -1.29
C PHE A 106 2.07 24.87 -2.14
N ILE A 107 2.15 24.69 -3.46
CA ILE A 107 2.69 25.74 -4.35
C ILE A 107 1.82 27.00 -4.32
N LEU A 108 0.49 26.86 -4.37
CA LEU A 108 -0.43 27.99 -4.29
C LEU A 108 -0.37 28.70 -2.93
N PHE A 109 -0.25 27.94 -1.83
CA PHE A 109 -0.17 28.50 -0.48
C PHE A 109 1.16 29.25 -0.26
N SER A 110 2.28 28.72 -0.76
CA SER A 110 3.56 29.42 -0.75
C SER A 110 3.52 30.70 -1.58
N TYR A 111 2.84 30.68 -2.73
CA TYR A 111 2.68 31.87 -3.57
C TYR A 111 1.84 32.96 -2.88
N PHE A 112 0.80 32.58 -2.15
CA PHE A 112 -0.05 33.51 -1.39
C PHE A 112 0.69 34.12 -0.18
N MET A 113 1.43 33.29 0.57
CA MET A 113 2.21 33.76 1.73
C MET A 113 3.41 34.65 1.34
N SER A 114 3.90 34.59 0.10
CA SER A 114 4.96 35.49 -0.39
C SER A 114 4.45 36.85 -0.87
N SER A 115 3.14 37.05 -1.02
CA SER A 115 2.55 38.33 -1.43
C SER A 115 2.05 39.20 -0.26
N TYR A 116 2.29 38.80 0.98
CA TYR A 116 2.00 39.56 2.20
C TYR A 116 3.29 39.91 2.94
#